data_AF-A0A9X5EBT0-F1
#
_entry.id   AF-A0A9X5EBT0-F1
#
_cell.length_a   1.000
_cell.length_b   1.000
_cell.length_c   1.000
_cell.angle_alpha   90.00
_cell.angle_beta   90.00
_cell.angle_gamma   90.00
#
_symmetry.space_group_name_H-M   'P 1'
#
loop_
_entity.id
_entity.type
_entity.pdbx_description
1 polymer ?
#
loop_
_entity_poly.entity_id
_entity_poly.type
_entity_poly.pdbx_seq_one_letter_code
_entity_poly.pdbx_strand_id
1 'polypeptide(L)'
;MTRFAVATQAAQVPDSNQVLAATFARNCADLLYVEQVIPTRGDVTHIFRLGRKVIGGVVFRHDKICAIWNLADTDPSLPPEVELEYGAPDLRWSHFGGEGTGACASHPMPWTPGQWYGLAVRRCYVPWEDVTHAAIFIYSHAQSTWMHCLTATVPGANLKLCGTTCTHVLERFQRASDVCYRHFRMLSGQGWEKPLDQSEAKPEPADANAMVTHVTAMPNQGELTVRWTVLASAPPQLGARIWIEDEDSRVWATERVRVPHIHEVTMDISGLRGNYHVHVVVEDIFDHDSNDGYAGFVC
;
A
#
# COMPACT_ATOMS: atom_id res chain seq x y z
N MET A 1 -17.98 -13.80 -1.12
CA MET A 1 -17.71 -12.50 -1.77
C MET A 1 -16.90 -11.67 -0.80
N THR A 2 -15.58 -11.60 -1.00
CA THR A 2 -14.66 -10.87 -0.13
C THR A 2 -14.95 -9.37 -0.19
N ARG A 3 -15.14 -8.74 0.97
CA ARG A 3 -15.30 -7.28 1.11
C ARG A 3 -14.00 -6.70 1.62
N PHE A 4 -13.20 -6.10 0.75
CA PHE A 4 -12.22 -5.11 1.18
C PHE A 4 -13.00 -3.86 1.56
N ALA A 5 -13.35 -3.72 2.84
CA ALA A 5 -14.05 -2.54 3.30
C ALA A 5 -13.08 -1.36 3.40
N VAL A 6 -12.83 -0.69 2.28
CA VAL A 6 -12.90 0.78 2.31
C VAL A 6 -14.39 1.10 2.39
N ALA A 7 -14.94 1.00 3.61
CA ALA A 7 -16.36 1.19 3.96
C ALA A 7 -17.38 0.70 2.90
N THR A 8 -17.46 -0.62 2.67
CA THR A 8 -18.48 -1.22 1.77
C THR A 8 -19.75 -1.66 2.50
N GLN A 9 -19.95 -1.24 3.75
CA GLN A 9 -21.21 -1.44 4.46
C GLN A 9 -21.63 -0.10 5.02
N ALA A 10 -22.78 0.39 4.56
CA ALA A 10 -23.52 1.42 5.26
C ALA A 10 -23.99 0.82 6.60
N ALA A 11 -23.09 0.68 7.56
CA ALA A 11 -23.47 0.83 8.97
C ALA A 11 -24.25 2.15 9.04
N GLN A 12 -25.39 2.19 9.73
CA GLN A 12 -26.26 3.36 9.78
C GLN A 12 -25.44 4.61 10.07
N VAL A 13 -25.15 5.35 9.02
CA VAL A 13 -24.31 6.53 9.09
C VAL A 13 -25.21 7.61 9.70
N PRO A 14 -24.83 8.24 10.82
CA PRO A 14 -25.62 9.34 11.39
C PRO A 14 -26.00 10.39 10.32
N ASP A 15 -27.23 10.91 10.37
CA ASP A 15 -27.80 11.84 9.38
C ASP A 15 -26.96 13.12 9.13
N SER A 16 -25.95 13.39 9.96
CA SER A 16 -25.01 14.51 9.81
C SER A 16 -23.87 14.26 8.81
N ASN A 17 -23.64 13.02 8.38
CA ASN A 17 -22.47 12.63 7.60
C ASN A 17 -22.70 12.74 6.09
N GLN A 18 -21.70 13.26 5.39
CA GLN A 18 -21.71 13.24 3.93
C GLN A 18 -20.96 12.01 3.45
N VAL A 19 -21.69 11.11 2.80
CA VAL A 19 -21.13 9.97 2.10
C VAL A 19 -20.91 10.36 0.65
N LEU A 20 -19.65 10.34 0.21
CA LEU A 20 -19.31 10.48 -1.20
C LEU A 20 -18.91 9.09 -1.71
N ALA A 21 -19.44 8.66 -2.83
CA ALA A 21 -19.13 7.37 -3.41
C ALA A 21 -18.70 7.53 -4.86
N ALA A 22 -17.55 6.99 -5.21
CA ALA A 22 -17.13 6.82 -6.60
C ALA A 22 -17.65 5.48 -7.12
N THR A 23 -18.33 5.50 -8.27
CA THR A 23 -18.82 4.29 -8.93
C THR A 23 -17.98 3.99 -10.15
N PHE A 24 -17.63 2.73 -10.34
CA PHE A 24 -16.80 2.25 -11.44
C PHE A 24 -17.51 1.13 -12.22
N ALA A 25 -17.10 0.89 -13.46
CA ALA A 25 -17.76 -0.06 -14.36
C ALA A 25 -17.42 -1.52 -14.04
N ARG A 26 -16.14 -1.84 -13.75
CA ARG A 26 -15.71 -3.19 -13.38
C ARG A 26 -16.10 -3.54 -11.93
N ASN A 27 -16.15 -4.82 -11.57
CA ASN A 27 -16.47 -5.21 -10.19
C ASN A 27 -15.22 -5.44 -9.32
N CYS A 28 -14.02 -5.45 -9.89
CA CYS A 28 -12.81 -5.74 -9.12
C CYS A 28 -11.61 -4.95 -9.62
N ALA A 29 -10.64 -4.76 -8.74
CA ALA A 29 -9.37 -4.09 -8.98
C ALA A 29 -8.23 -4.79 -8.23
N ASP A 30 -6.99 -4.46 -8.62
CA ASP A 30 -5.77 -4.84 -7.91
C ASP A 30 -5.22 -3.69 -7.06
N LEU A 31 -5.55 -2.44 -7.42
CA LEU A 31 -5.17 -1.25 -6.68
C LEU A 31 -6.34 -0.27 -6.58
N LEU A 32 -6.52 0.33 -5.40
CA LEU A 32 -7.34 1.52 -5.16
C LEU A 32 -6.41 2.69 -4.86
N TYR A 33 -6.70 3.86 -5.43
CA TYR A 33 -5.97 5.09 -5.16
C TYR A 33 -6.95 6.22 -4.85
N VAL A 34 -6.72 6.92 -3.75
CA VAL A 34 -7.56 8.05 -3.34
C VAL A 34 -6.67 9.23 -3.03
N GLU A 35 -6.92 10.36 -3.69
CA GLU A 35 -6.32 11.63 -3.29
C GLU A 35 -7.28 12.40 -2.43
N GLN A 36 -6.74 13.01 -1.39
CA GLN A 36 -7.48 13.83 -0.46
C GLN A 36 -6.67 15.04 -0.01
N VAL A 37 -7.35 16.16 0.17
CA VAL A 37 -6.80 17.32 0.87
C VAL A 37 -7.17 17.27 2.34
N ILE A 38 -6.21 17.58 3.23
CA ILE A 38 -6.52 17.87 4.64
C ILE A 38 -6.95 19.33 4.73
N PRO A 39 -8.19 19.68 5.08
CA PRO A 39 -8.63 21.09 5.06
C PRO A 39 -8.02 21.89 6.22
N THR A 40 -7.53 23.11 5.94
CA THR A 40 -6.95 24.02 6.96
C THR A 40 -7.93 24.44 8.06
N ARG A 41 -9.24 24.48 7.75
CA ARG A 41 -10.30 24.84 8.71
C ARG A 41 -10.95 23.64 9.42
N GLY A 42 -10.68 22.41 8.98
CA GLY A 42 -11.28 21.19 9.55
C GLY A 42 -10.57 20.68 10.80
N ASP A 43 -9.37 21.19 11.09
CA ASP A 43 -8.54 20.79 12.23
C ASP A 43 -9.07 21.29 13.59
N VAL A 44 -10.13 22.10 13.59
CA VAL A 44 -10.59 22.81 14.79
C VAL A 44 -11.71 22.07 15.53
N THR A 45 -12.52 21.23 14.87
CA THR A 45 -13.69 20.63 15.54
C THR A 45 -14.28 19.41 14.82
N HIS A 46 -14.11 18.24 15.44
CA HIS A 46 -14.99 17.07 15.34
C HIS A 46 -15.35 16.59 13.92
N ILE A 47 -14.33 16.22 13.17
CA ILE A 47 -14.44 15.36 12.00
C ILE A 47 -13.58 14.13 12.33
N PHE A 48 -13.95 12.92 11.89
CA PHE A 48 -13.03 11.78 11.91
C PHE A 48 -11.86 12.02 10.94
N ARG A 49 -10.99 12.95 11.32
CA ARG A 49 -9.69 13.26 10.75
C ARG A 49 -8.81 13.85 11.85
N LEU A 50 -7.70 13.15 12.04
CA LEU A 50 -6.34 13.61 12.37
C LEU A 50 -6.22 14.82 13.34
N GLY A 51 -5.60 14.62 14.50
CA GLY A 51 -5.56 15.52 15.65
C GLY A 51 -5.31 14.78 16.99
N ARG A 52 -4.93 15.50 18.05
CA ARG A 52 -4.93 14.96 19.43
C ARG A 52 -5.84 15.84 20.25
N LYS A 53 -7.05 15.36 20.57
CA LYS A 53 -8.02 16.14 21.35
C LYS A 53 -8.48 15.32 22.55
N VAL A 54 -8.48 15.93 23.72
CA VAL A 54 -9.11 15.33 24.90
C VAL A 54 -10.57 15.77 24.91
N ILE A 55 -11.50 14.83 24.73
CA ILE A 55 -12.94 15.08 24.84
C ILE A 55 -13.44 14.29 26.05
N GLY A 56 -13.91 14.98 27.09
CA GLY A 56 -14.41 14.34 28.31
C GLY A 56 -13.38 13.50 29.08
N GLY A 57 -12.09 13.86 29.02
CA GLY A 57 -11.00 13.10 29.66
C GLY A 57 -10.42 11.97 28.79
N VAL A 58 -11.02 11.67 27.64
CA VAL A 58 -10.54 10.65 26.70
C VAL A 58 -9.65 11.30 25.64
N VAL A 59 -8.40 10.85 25.50
CA VAL A 59 -7.47 11.30 24.46
C VAL A 59 -7.84 10.64 23.13
N PHE A 60 -8.47 11.38 22.23
CA PHE A 60 -8.63 10.97 20.83
C PHE A 60 -7.30 11.17 20.11
N ARG A 61 -6.62 10.06 19.79
CA ARG A 61 -5.50 10.03 18.85
C ARG A 61 -6.09 9.73 17.49
N HIS A 62 -5.94 10.66 16.57
CA HIS A 62 -6.42 10.46 15.23
C HIS A 62 -5.20 10.12 14.36
N ASP A 63 -4.86 8.84 14.37
CA ASP A 63 -3.70 8.27 13.70
C ASP A 63 -4.08 7.02 12.91
N LYS A 64 -5.36 6.62 12.92
CA LYS A 64 -5.84 5.45 12.18
C LYS A 64 -5.58 5.63 10.67
N ILE A 65 -4.79 4.72 10.09
CA ILE A 65 -4.51 4.66 8.66
C ILE A 65 -5.50 3.71 7.98
N CYS A 66 -5.80 2.56 8.59
CA CYS A 66 -6.73 1.60 8.01
C CYS A 66 -7.40 0.71 9.05
N ALA A 67 -8.52 0.13 8.67
CA ALA A 67 -9.14 -1.02 9.31
C ALA A 67 -9.37 -2.09 8.24
N ILE A 68 -9.03 -3.33 8.57
CA ILE A 68 -9.22 -4.51 7.71
C ILE A 68 -10.10 -5.47 8.51
N TRP A 69 -11.32 -5.68 8.03
CA TRP A 69 -12.28 -6.59 8.66
C TRP A 69 -11.90 -8.04 8.39
N ASN A 70 -12.17 -8.91 9.34
CA ASN A 70 -12.12 -10.35 9.15
C ASN A 70 -13.13 -10.79 8.08
N LEU A 71 -12.91 -11.97 7.48
CA LEU A 71 -13.84 -12.51 6.49
C LEU A 71 -15.18 -12.89 7.11
N ALA A 72 -15.14 -13.34 8.36
CA ALA A 72 -16.30 -13.60 9.20
C ALA A 72 -16.20 -12.80 10.49
N ASP A 73 -17.34 -12.36 11.01
CA ASP A 73 -17.39 -11.76 12.34
C ASP A 73 -17.13 -12.86 13.39
N THR A 74 -16.16 -12.62 14.26
CA THR A 74 -15.67 -13.57 15.25
C THR A 74 -15.81 -12.99 16.66
N ASP A 75 -15.52 -13.80 17.68
CA ASP A 75 -15.46 -13.28 19.05
C ASP A 75 -14.36 -12.19 19.12
N PRO A 76 -14.68 -10.94 19.56
CA PRO A 76 -13.72 -9.84 19.63
C PRO A 76 -12.56 -10.08 20.61
N SER A 77 -12.63 -11.13 21.44
CA SER A 77 -11.52 -11.57 22.29
C SER A 77 -10.48 -12.44 21.56
N LEU A 78 -10.83 -12.97 20.39
CA LEU A 78 -9.90 -13.74 19.55
C LEU A 78 -9.02 -12.80 18.72
N PRO A 79 -7.81 -13.23 18.32
CA PRO A 79 -7.00 -12.45 17.39
C PRO A 79 -7.69 -12.27 16.03
N PRO A 80 -7.40 -11.19 15.29
CA PRO A 80 -7.90 -11.02 13.93
C PRO A 80 -7.34 -12.10 13.00
N GLU A 81 -8.08 -12.40 11.95
CA GLU A 81 -7.66 -13.28 10.85
C GLU A 81 -6.55 -12.65 9.99
N VAL A 82 -6.44 -11.32 10.05
CA VAL A 82 -5.46 -10.52 9.31
C VAL A 82 -4.18 -10.40 10.12
N GLU A 83 -3.04 -10.70 9.52
CA GLU A 83 -1.73 -10.62 10.18
C GLU A 83 -0.87 -9.50 9.59
N LEU A 84 -0.08 -8.84 10.44
CA LEU A 84 0.83 -7.79 10.00
C LEU A 84 2.19 -8.40 9.62
N GLU A 85 2.64 -8.18 8.40
CA GLU A 85 3.97 -8.61 7.94
C GLU A 85 5.01 -7.49 8.05
N TYR A 86 4.57 -6.27 7.72
CA TYR A 86 5.40 -5.08 7.75
C TYR A 86 4.61 -3.92 8.31
N GLY A 87 5.24 -3.13 9.17
CA GLY A 87 4.73 -1.84 9.60
C GLY A 87 5.85 -0.80 9.60
N ALA A 88 5.54 0.40 9.13
CA ALA A 88 6.42 1.55 9.23
C ALA A 88 6.78 1.82 10.71
N PRO A 89 7.93 2.48 10.98
CA PRO A 89 8.27 2.93 12.33
C PRO A 89 7.09 3.67 12.99
N ASP A 90 6.85 3.44 14.27
CA ASP A 90 5.72 4.00 15.03
C ASP A 90 4.31 3.56 14.61
N LEU A 91 4.18 2.61 13.67
CA LEU A 91 2.91 1.95 13.39
C LEU A 91 2.44 1.17 14.63
N ARG A 92 1.20 1.41 15.03
CA ARG A 92 0.46 0.66 16.03
C ARG A 92 -0.51 -0.27 15.32
N TRP A 93 -0.52 -1.53 15.73
CA TRP A 93 -1.43 -2.56 15.24
C TRP A 93 -2.28 -3.08 16.39
N SER A 94 -3.59 -3.13 16.22
CA SER A 94 -4.51 -3.57 17.27
C SER A 94 -5.75 -4.24 16.69
N HIS A 95 -6.34 -5.16 17.45
CA HIS A 95 -7.65 -5.72 17.16
C HIS A 95 -8.77 -4.69 17.43
N PHE A 96 -9.87 -4.76 16.68
CA PHE A 96 -11.10 -4.02 16.97
C PHE A 96 -12.33 -4.95 16.95
N GLY A 97 -13.40 -4.51 17.62
CA GLY A 97 -14.69 -5.20 17.71
C GLY A 97 -15.86 -4.21 17.84
N GLY A 98 -17.09 -4.71 17.89
CA GLY A 98 -18.32 -3.92 18.13
C GLY A 98 -19.07 -3.48 16.86
N GLU A 99 -18.37 -3.38 15.72
CA GLU A 99 -18.92 -3.09 14.38
C GLU A 99 -18.48 -4.17 13.38
N GLY A 100 -18.40 -5.40 13.87
CA GLY A 100 -17.59 -6.49 13.31
C GLY A 100 -16.21 -6.59 13.95
N THR A 101 -15.47 -7.67 13.66
CA THR A 101 -14.09 -7.87 14.10
C THR A 101 -13.06 -7.70 12.99
N GLY A 102 -11.84 -7.34 13.37
CA GLY A 102 -10.74 -7.13 12.42
C GLY A 102 -9.55 -6.42 13.03
N ALA A 103 -8.59 -6.08 12.18
CA ALA A 103 -7.38 -5.38 12.59
C ALA A 103 -7.38 -3.91 12.17
N CYS A 104 -6.86 -3.05 13.03
CA CYS A 104 -6.70 -1.63 12.80
C CYS A 104 -5.23 -1.25 12.89
N ALA A 105 -4.77 -0.45 11.92
CA ALA A 105 -3.45 0.13 11.92
C ALA A 105 -3.54 1.62 12.16
N SER A 106 -2.68 2.14 13.03
CA SER A 106 -2.62 3.56 13.35
C SER A 106 -1.18 4.04 13.38
N HIS A 107 -0.87 5.16 12.75
CA HIS A 107 0.48 5.71 12.64
C HIS A 107 0.42 7.24 12.80
N PRO A 108 1.31 7.85 13.60
CA PRO A 108 1.40 9.28 13.78
C PRO A 108 2.04 9.93 12.55
N MET A 109 1.35 9.91 11.41
CA MET A 109 1.87 10.50 10.19
C MET A 109 1.83 12.05 10.28
N PRO A 110 2.87 12.77 9.83
CA PRO A 110 2.97 14.23 9.97
C PRO A 110 2.12 14.95 8.91
N TRP A 111 0.81 14.68 8.90
CA TRP A 111 -0.13 15.36 8.03
C TRP A 111 -0.09 16.86 8.28
N THR A 112 -0.08 17.65 7.21
CA THR A 112 -0.12 19.10 7.28
C THR A 112 -1.42 19.59 6.67
N PRO A 113 -2.23 20.40 7.38
CA PRO A 113 -3.42 20.98 6.82
C PRO A 113 -3.12 21.84 5.58
N GLY A 114 -4.02 21.83 4.62
CA GLY A 114 -3.91 22.42 3.29
C GLY A 114 -3.17 21.57 2.26
N GLN A 115 -2.63 20.40 2.63
CA GLN A 115 -1.85 19.56 1.72
C GLN A 115 -2.66 18.40 1.14
N TRP A 116 -2.31 18.05 -0.09
CA TRP A 116 -2.81 16.88 -0.79
C TRP A 116 -1.98 15.64 -0.44
N TYR A 117 -2.68 14.53 -0.29
CA TYR A 117 -2.09 13.22 -0.09
C TYR A 117 -2.80 12.18 -0.93
N GLY A 118 -2.02 11.26 -1.48
CA GLY A 118 -2.52 10.03 -2.10
C GLY A 118 -2.47 8.87 -1.12
N LEU A 119 -3.50 8.04 -1.10
CA LEU A 119 -3.54 6.76 -0.40
C LEU A 119 -3.69 5.66 -1.45
N ALA A 120 -2.71 4.76 -1.53
CA ALA A 120 -2.77 3.58 -2.37
C ALA A 120 -2.99 2.33 -1.52
N VAL A 121 -4.00 1.54 -1.85
CA VAL A 121 -4.17 0.17 -1.34
C VAL A 121 -3.91 -0.76 -2.50
N ARG A 122 -2.86 -1.56 -2.41
CA ARG A 122 -2.39 -2.45 -3.47
C ARG A 122 -2.32 -3.86 -2.94
N ARG A 123 -2.97 -4.80 -3.62
CA ARG A 123 -2.78 -6.22 -3.31
C ARG A 123 -1.62 -6.81 -4.09
N CYS A 124 -0.97 -7.82 -3.53
CA CYS A 124 -0.10 -8.73 -4.27
C CYS A 124 -0.40 -10.18 -3.89
N TYR A 125 0.03 -11.10 -4.75
CA TYR A 125 -0.26 -12.51 -4.64
C TYR A 125 0.99 -13.34 -4.92
N VAL A 126 1.24 -14.28 -4.02
CA VAL A 126 2.29 -15.28 -4.12
C VAL A 126 1.64 -16.61 -4.52
N PRO A 127 1.96 -17.20 -5.70
CA PRO A 127 1.23 -18.34 -6.26
C PRO A 127 1.05 -19.57 -5.36
N TRP A 128 1.97 -19.79 -4.42
CA TRP A 128 1.99 -20.96 -3.54
C TRP A 128 1.43 -20.70 -2.15
N GLU A 129 0.97 -19.48 -1.86
CA GLU A 129 0.40 -19.12 -0.58
C GLU A 129 -1.14 -19.13 -0.63
N ASP A 130 -1.75 -19.43 0.51
CA ASP A 130 -3.21 -19.42 0.70
C ASP A 130 -3.73 -18.09 1.25
N VAL A 131 -2.89 -17.04 1.22
CA VAL A 131 -3.21 -15.68 1.63
C VAL A 131 -3.12 -14.70 0.45
N THR A 132 -3.64 -13.50 0.65
CA THR A 132 -3.43 -12.34 -0.21
C THR A 132 -2.81 -11.24 0.62
N HIS A 133 -1.70 -10.68 0.16
CA HIS A 133 -1.10 -9.53 0.83
C HIS A 133 -1.79 -8.25 0.37
N ALA A 134 -2.01 -7.35 1.31
CA ALA A 134 -2.49 -6.00 1.08
C ALA A 134 -1.49 -5.00 1.65
N ALA A 135 -0.93 -4.17 0.78
CA ALA A 135 -0.01 -3.11 1.14
C ALA A 135 -0.67 -1.75 1.03
N ILE A 136 -0.33 -0.86 1.96
CA ILE A 136 -0.82 0.51 2.01
C ILE A 136 0.35 1.47 1.86
N PHE A 137 0.22 2.40 0.92
CA PHE A 137 1.20 3.44 0.67
C PHE A 137 0.54 4.80 0.76
N ILE A 138 1.29 5.79 1.25
CA ILE A 138 0.84 7.16 1.29
C ILE A 138 1.83 8.02 0.52
N TYR A 139 1.30 8.86 -0.37
CA TYR A 139 2.06 9.84 -1.14
C TYR A 139 1.80 11.24 -0.56
N SER A 140 2.87 11.98 -0.28
CA SER A 140 2.80 13.40 0.08
C SER A 140 3.08 14.24 -1.15
N HIS A 141 2.08 14.98 -1.65
CA HIS A 141 2.31 15.86 -2.81
C HIS A 141 3.27 17.00 -2.47
N ALA A 142 3.20 17.52 -1.23
CA ALA A 142 4.07 18.60 -0.79
C ALA A 142 5.55 18.23 -0.73
N GLN A 143 5.85 16.97 -0.39
CA GLN A 143 7.23 16.45 -0.34
C GLN A 143 7.63 15.68 -1.60
N SER A 144 6.65 15.33 -2.44
CA SER A 144 6.82 14.43 -3.58
C SER A 144 7.46 13.10 -3.17
N THR A 145 7.01 12.52 -2.06
CA THR A 145 7.56 11.26 -1.52
C THR A 145 6.47 10.27 -1.15
N TRP A 146 6.80 8.99 -1.33
CA TRP A 146 6.01 7.84 -0.92
C TRP A 146 6.49 7.29 0.42
N MET A 147 5.55 6.77 1.19
CA MET A 147 5.79 6.01 2.41
C MET A 147 5.04 4.68 2.32
N HIS A 148 5.76 3.57 2.42
CA HIS A 148 5.16 2.26 2.67
C HIS A 148 4.72 2.20 4.13
N CYS A 149 3.41 2.14 4.37
CA CYS A 149 2.86 2.21 5.72
C CYS A 149 2.80 0.84 6.37
N LEU A 150 2.29 -0.15 5.64
CA LEU A 150 2.18 -1.52 6.10
C LEU A 150 2.00 -2.51 4.95
N THR A 151 2.29 -3.78 5.24
CA THR A 151 1.81 -4.95 4.50
C THR A 151 1.15 -5.90 5.49
N ALA A 152 -0.03 -6.40 5.15
CA ALA A 152 -0.74 -7.39 5.95
C ALA A 152 -1.24 -8.55 5.07
N THR A 153 -1.33 -9.75 5.64
CA THR A 153 -1.96 -10.90 4.99
C THR A 153 -3.44 -10.95 5.32
N VAL A 154 -4.24 -11.29 4.32
CA VAL A 154 -5.66 -11.60 4.45
C VAL A 154 -5.86 -13.05 4.02
N PRO A 155 -6.54 -13.90 4.80
CA PRO A 155 -6.78 -15.28 4.40
C PRO A 155 -7.53 -15.37 3.08
N GLY A 156 -7.14 -16.33 2.24
CA GLY A 156 -7.67 -16.54 0.90
C GLY A 156 -6.65 -16.16 -0.16
N ALA A 157 -6.37 -17.10 -1.06
CA ALA A 157 -5.44 -16.91 -2.17
C ALA A 157 -6.01 -15.95 -3.22
N ASN A 158 -5.15 -15.04 -3.70
CA ASN A 158 -5.40 -14.19 -4.87
C ASN A 158 -6.74 -13.41 -4.84
N LEU A 159 -7.16 -12.95 -3.67
CA LEU A 159 -8.36 -12.15 -3.48
C LEU A 159 -8.20 -10.79 -4.16
N LYS A 160 -9.22 -10.38 -4.92
CA LYS A 160 -9.27 -9.07 -5.58
C LYS A 160 -9.97 -8.03 -4.68
N LEU A 161 -9.68 -6.75 -4.90
CA LEU A 161 -10.43 -5.65 -4.31
C LEU A 161 -11.76 -5.53 -5.07
N CYS A 162 -12.84 -6.13 -4.55
CA CYS A 162 -14.12 -6.20 -5.27
C CYS A 162 -15.21 -5.29 -4.69
N GLY A 163 -16.14 -4.90 -5.57
CA GLY A 163 -17.11 -3.83 -5.39
C GLY A 163 -17.04 -2.85 -6.57
N THR A 164 -18.18 -2.37 -7.04
CA THR A 164 -18.26 -1.30 -8.05
C THR A 164 -18.18 0.10 -7.42
N THR A 165 -18.23 0.20 -6.10
CA THR A 165 -18.26 1.47 -5.36
C THR A 165 -17.10 1.58 -4.39
N CYS A 166 -16.39 2.71 -4.41
CA CYS A 166 -15.46 3.11 -3.35
C CYS A 166 -16.10 4.26 -2.57
N THR A 167 -16.28 4.07 -1.26
CA THR A 167 -16.98 5.04 -0.42
C THR A 167 -15.98 5.82 0.41
N HIS A 168 -16.09 7.14 0.34
CA HIS A 168 -15.45 8.04 1.27
C HIS A 168 -16.49 8.62 2.22
N VAL A 169 -16.40 8.23 3.49
CA VAL A 169 -17.28 8.77 4.54
C VAL A 169 -16.57 9.93 5.21
N LEU A 170 -17.17 11.12 5.12
CA LEU A 170 -16.80 12.21 6.00
C LEU A 170 -17.71 12.15 7.24
N GLU A 171 -17.20 11.55 8.31
CA GLU A 171 -17.90 11.55 9.60
C GLU A 171 -17.83 12.96 10.20
N ARG A 172 -18.98 13.64 10.20
CA ARG A 172 -19.16 15.05 10.56
C ARG A 172 -19.88 15.13 11.90
N PHE A 173 -19.32 15.89 12.84
CA PHE A 173 -20.09 16.40 13.98
C PHE A 173 -20.41 17.90 13.85
N GLN A 174 -20.01 18.59 12.77
CA GLN A 174 -20.53 19.92 12.35
C GLN A 174 -20.15 20.30 10.89
N ARG A 175 -20.82 21.32 10.32
CA ARG A 175 -20.78 21.68 8.87
C ARG A 175 -19.46 22.34 8.43
N ALA A 176 -18.70 21.68 7.55
CA ALA A 176 -17.66 22.29 6.71
C ALA A 176 -17.83 21.88 5.23
N SER A 177 -17.49 22.74 4.27
CA SER A 177 -17.90 22.62 2.86
C SER A 177 -16.81 22.16 1.87
N ASP A 178 -15.56 21.95 2.28
CA ASP A 178 -14.44 22.05 1.32
C ASP A 178 -13.48 20.84 1.31
N VAL A 179 -13.97 19.60 1.31
CA VAL A 179 -13.08 18.44 1.09
C VAL A 179 -13.21 17.92 -0.34
N CYS A 180 -12.09 17.95 -1.06
CA CYS A 180 -11.99 17.43 -2.42
C CYS A 180 -11.33 16.05 -2.41
N TYR A 181 -11.86 15.15 -3.23
CA TYR A 181 -11.39 13.78 -3.36
C TYR A 181 -11.33 13.39 -4.83
N ARG A 182 -10.31 12.61 -5.18
CA ARG A 182 -10.23 11.93 -6.48
C ARG A 182 -10.02 10.46 -6.24
N HIS A 183 -10.83 9.64 -6.91
CA HIS A 183 -10.79 8.19 -6.74
C HIS A 183 -10.32 7.59 -8.05
N PHE A 184 -9.42 6.62 -7.95
CA PHE A 184 -8.94 5.88 -9.09
C PHE A 184 -8.80 4.42 -8.66
N ARG A 185 -8.81 3.53 -9.65
CA ARG A 185 -8.42 2.15 -9.42
C ARG A 185 -7.73 1.59 -10.63
N MET A 186 -6.98 0.51 -10.42
CA MET A 186 -6.25 -0.16 -11.49
C MET A 186 -6.52 -1.66 -11.40
N LEU A 187 -6.71 -2.28 -12.57
CA LEU A 187 -6.73 -3.72 -12.70
C LEU A 187 -5.47 -4.13 -13.47
N SER A 188 -4.68 -5.02 -12.89
CA SER A 188 -3.34 -5.27 -13.42
C SER A 188 -3.36 -5.87 -14.81
N GLY A 189 -2.47 -5.38 -15.67
CA GLY A 189 -2.44 -5.68 -17.10
C GLY A 189 -3.62 -5.11 -17.92
N GLN A 190 -4.60 -4.46 -17.28
CA GLN A 190 -5.75 -3.82 -17.95
C GLN A 190 -5.84 -2.30 -17.71
N GLY A 191 -4.83 -1.74 -17.02
CA GLY A 191 -4.66 -0.31 -16.80
C GLY A 191 -5.64 0.31 -15.80
N TRP A 192 -5.62 1.64 -15.80
CA TRP A 192 -6.42 2.48 -14.94
C TRP A 192 -7.90 2.52 -15.34
N GLU A 193 -8.74 2.67 -14.32
CA GLU A 193 -10.15 2.93 -14.47
C GLU A 193 -10.54 4.12 -13.61
N LYS A 194 -11.18 5.08 -14.26
CA LYS A 194 -11.75 6.24 -13.61
C LYS A 194 -13.19 5.99 -13.15
N PRO A 195 -13.67 6.73 -12.14
CA PRO A 195 -15.08 6.77 -11.79
C PRO A 195 -15.94 7.25 -12.97
N LEU A 196 -17.19 6.77 -13.02
CA LEU A 196 -18.15 7.10 -14.09
C LEU A 196 -18.47 8.60 -14.17
N ASP A 197 -18.33 9.32 -13.06
CA ASP A 197 -18.63 10.74 -12.89
C ASP A 197 -17.37 11.65 -12.95
N GLN A 198 -16.18 11.08 -13.16
CA GLN A 198 -14.92 11.83 -13.22
C GLN A 198 -14.34 11.85 -14.64
N SER A 199 -13.62 12.93 -14.98
CA SER A 199 -12.98 13.09 -16.30
C SER A 199 -11.56 12.52 -16.35
N GLU A 200 -10.79 12.69 -15.27
CA GLU A 200 -9.39 12.26 -15.14
C GLU A 200 -9.24 10.74 -15.23
N ALA A 201 -8.24 10.26 -15.97
CA ALA A 201 -8.07 8.83 -16.25
C ALA A 201 -7.21 8.10 -15.21
N LYS A 202 -6.22 8.78 -14.62
CA LYS A 202 -5.26 8.23 -13.64
C LYS A 202 -4.66 9.37 -12.78
N PRO A 203 -4.07 9.07 -11.62
CA PRO A 203 -3.43 10.08 -10.77
C PRO A 203 -2.02 10.45 -11.29
N GLU A 204 -1.57 11.68 -11.01
CA GLU A 204 -0.26 12.21 -11.44
C GLU A 204 0.93 11.34 -11.00
N PRO A 205 1.00 10.81 -9.76
CA PRO A 205 2.14 9.96 -9.35
C PRO A 205 2.29 8.66 -10.16
N ALA A 206 1.28 8.27 -10.95
CA ALA A 206 1.33 7.12 -11.85
C ALA A 206 1.90 7.43 -13.24
N ASP A 207 2.44 8.63 -13.47
CA ASP A 207 3.18 9.00 -14.68
C ASP A 207 4.68 8.67 -14.58
N ALA A 208 5.20 8.46 -13.38
CA ALA A 208 6.58 8.03 -13.15
C ALA A 208 6.68 6.50 -13.08
N ASN A 209 7.91 6.01 -13.21
CA ASN A 209 8.27 4.62 -12.91
C ASN A 209 9.07 4.58 -11.61
N ALA A 210 9.06 3.45 -10.90
CA ALA A 210 10.03 3.20 -9.85
C ALA A 210 11.48 3.41 -10.32
N MET A 211 12.35 3.77 -9.37
CA MET A 211 13.77 3.96 -9.65
C MET A 211 14.62 3.26 -8.60
N VAL A 212 15.42 2.28 -9.03
CA VAL A 212 16.44 1.63 -8.21
C VAL A 212 17.67 2.53 -8.18
N THR A 213 18.07 2.98 -6.99
CA THR A 213 19.17 3.96 -6.80
C THR A 213 20.46 3.34 -6.31
N HIS A 214 20.37 2.18 -5.67
CA HIS A 214 21.52 1.46 -5.16
C HIS A 214 21.25 -0.03 -5.17
N VAL A 215 22.25 -0.82 -5.55
CA VAL A 215 22.27 -2.27 -5.43
C VAL A 215 23.59 -2.65 -4.77
N THR A 216 23.54 -3.54 -3.78
CA THR A 216 24.73 -4.12 -3.17
C THR A 216 24.73 -5.62 -3.33
N ALA A 217 25.91 -6.17 -3.60
CA ALA A 217 26.16 -7.59 -3.81
C ALA A 217 27.23 -8.03 -2.81
N MET A 218 26.87 -8.90 -1.87
CA MET A 218 27.74 -9.31 -0.76
C MET A 218 27.91 -10.83 -0.80
N PRO A 219 28.92 -11.35 -1.54
CA PRO A 219 29.19 -12.78 -1.58
C PRO A 219 29.78 -13.26 -0.24
N ASN A 220 29.30 -14.40 0.24
CA ASN A 220 29.77 -15.05 1.46
C ASN A 220 29.56 -16.57 1.38
N GLN A 221 30.65 -17.35 1.41
CA GLN A 221 30.62 -18.82 1.53
C GLN A 221 29.64 -19.56 0.57
N GLY A 222 29.59 -19.15 -0.70
CA GLY A 222 28.71 -19.78 -1.69
C GLY A 222 27.29 -19.22 -1.70
N GLU A 223 27.00 -18.18 -0.91
CA GLU A 223 25.77 -17.41 -0.97
C GLU A 223 26.05 -15.97 -1.41
N LEU A 224 25.09 -15.34 -2.07
CA LEU A 224 25.12 -13.94 -2.44
C LEU A 224 23.93 -13.23 -1.81
N THR A 225 24.19 -12.32 -0.87
CA THR A 225 23.15 -11.41 -0.38
C THR A 225 23.09 -10.18 -1.26
N VAL A 226 21.92 -9.92 -1.83
CA VAL A 226 21.62 -8.81 -2.72
C VAL A 226 20.65 -7.88 -2.01
N ARG A 227 20.99 -6.59 -1.89
CA ARG A 227 20.09 -5.56 -1.34
C ARG A 227 19.92 -4.43 -2.34
N TRP A 228 18.77 -3.76 -2.29
CA TRP A 228 18.55 -2.59 -3.14
C TRP A 228 17.72 -1.51 -2.45
N THR A 229 17.80 -0.31 -2.98
CA THR A 229 17.04 0.86 -2.52
C THR A 229 16.22 1.43 -3.68
N VAL A 230 14.95 1.76 -3.40
CA VAL A 230 14.06 2.46 -4.33
C VAL A 230 13.97 3.94 -3.95
N LEU A 231 14.02 4.84 -4.93
CA LEU A 231 13.92 6.27 -4.71
C LEU A 231 12.54 6.62 -4.12
N ALA A 232 12.52 7.26 -2.95
CA ALA A 232 11.27 7.60 -2.26
C ALA A 232 10.36 8.56 -3.03
N SER A 233 10.89 9.35 -3.97
CA SER A 233 10.09 10.23 -4.83
C SER A 233 9.52 9.55 -6.08
N ALA A 234 9.83 8.28 -6.30
CA ALA A 234 9.28 7.45 -7.35
C ALA A 234 8.22 6.47 -6.77
N PRO A 235 7.32 5.93 -7.60
CA PRO A 235 6.38 4.89 -7.17
C PRO A 235 7.07 3.76 -6.41
N PRO A 236 6.49 3.28 -5.29
CA PRO A 236 7.09 2.24 -4.48
C PRO A 236 7.05 0.88 -5.18
N GLN A 237 7.92 -0.01 -4.74
CA GLN A 237 7.97 -1.40 -5.18
C GLN A 237 6.67 -2.14 -4.85
N LEU A 238 6.24 -2.99 -5.77
CA LEU A 238 5.30 -4.10 -5.53
C LEU A 238 6.05 -5.44 -5.39
N GLY A 239 7.09 -5.64 -6.21
CA GLY A 239 7.98 -6.79 -6.19
C GLY A 239 9.24 -6.53 -7.00
N ALA A 240 10.13 -7.51 -7.08
CA ALA A 240 11.39 -7.36 -7.81
C ALA A 240 11.78 -8.65 -8.53
N ARG A 241 12.46 -8.50 -9.67
CA ARG A 241 13.16 -9.57 -10.38
C ARG A 241 14.65 -9.35 -10.19
N ILE A 242 15.33 -10.40 -9.75
CA ILE A 242 16.77 -10.40 -9.53
C ILE A 242 17.37 -11.48 -10.42
N TRP A 243 18.48 -11.19 -11.09
CA TRP A 243 19.22 -12.23 -11.82
C TRP A 243 20.73 -11.98 -11.78
N ILE A 244 21.48 -13.06 -11.92
CA ILE A 244 22.95 -13.04 -11.99
C ILE A 244 23.35 -13.34 -13.42
N GLU A 245 24.23 -12.51 -13.99
CA GLU A 245 24.84 -12.71 -15.30
C GLU A 245 26.38 -12.68 -15.24
N ASP A 246 27.02 -13.37 -16.18
CA ASP A 246 28.47 -13.31 -16.39
C ASP A 246 28.85 -12.23 -17.43
N GLU A 247 30.15 -12.13 -17.75
CA GLU A 247 30.67 -11.16 -18.73
C GLU A 247 30.12 -11.37 -20.16
N ASP A 248 29.60 -12.56 -20.47
CA ASP A 248 29.00 -12.90 -21.77
C ASP A 248 27.45 -12.71 -21.76
N SER A 249 26.91 -12.06 -20.74
CA SER A 249 25.46 -11.84 -20.53
C SER A 249 24.64 -13.13 -20.42
N ARG A 250 25.27 -14.24 -19.99
CA ARG A 250 24.55 -15.48 -19.71
C ARG A 250 23.95 -15.41 -18.31
N VAL A 251 22.64 -15.65 -18.21
CA VAL A 251 21.93 -15.72 -16.92
C VAL A 251 22.21 -17.06 -16.22
N TRP A 252 22.68 -16.99 -14.97
CA TRP A 252 23.03 -18.15 -14.14
C TRP A 252 21.96 -18.50 -13.11
N ALA A 253 21.37 -17.48 -12.49
CA ALA A 253 20.35 -17.64 -11.46
C ALA A 253 19.35 -16.51 -11.54
N THR A 254 18.11 -16.77 -11.14
CA THR A 254 17.02 -15.79 -11.09
C THR A 254 16.23 -15.97 -9.81
N GLU A 255 15.84 -14.87 -9.18
CA GLU A 255 14.98 -14.84 -8.00
C GLU A 255 13.83 -13.84 -8.22
N ARG A 256 12.69 -14.04 -7.53
CA ARG A 256 11.56 -13.12 -7.63
C ARG A 256 10.93 -12.82 -6.29
N VAL A 257 11.01 -11.56 -5.89
CA VAL A 257 10.26 -11.00 -4.77
C VAL A 257 8.86 -10.59 -5.23
N ARG A 258 7.85 -10.95 -4.44
CA ARG A 258 6.42 -10.73 -4.75
C ARG A 258 5.67 -9.93 -3.69
N VAL A 259 6.40 -9.40 -2.71
CA VAL A 259 5.87 -8.56 -1.64
C VAL A 259 6.66 -7.26 -1.54
N PRO A 260 6.00 -6.14 -1.21
CA PRO A 260 6.60 -4.81 -1.37
C PRO A 260 7.64 -4.47 -0.31
N HIS A 261 7.59 -5.08 0.88
CA HIS A 261 8.48 -4.75 2.00
C HIS A 261 9.85 -5.47 1.96
N ILE A 262 10.04 -6.41 1.02
CA ILE A 262 11.29 -7.17 0.92
C ILE A 262 12.20 -6.51 -0.11
N HIS A 263 13.35 -6.05 0.36
CA HIS A 263 14.39 -5.36 -0.42
C HIS A 263 15.74 -6.08 -0.35
N GLU A 264 15.71 -7.37 -0.01
CA GLU A 264 16.86 -8.22 0.17
C GLU A 264 16.53 -9.65 -0.25
N VAL A 265 17.46 -10.30 -0.95
CA VAL A 265 17.42 -11.75 -1.24
C VAL A 265 18.79 -12.37 -1.03
N THR A 266 18.81 -13.68 -0.74
CA THR A 266 20.02 -14.49 -0.74
C THR A 266 19.92 -15.54 -1.85
N MET A 267 20.95 -15.64 -2.68
CA MET A 267 21.01 -16.56 -3.83
C MET A 267 22.20 -17.52 -3.69
N ASP A 268 22.05 -18.77 -4.10
CA ASP A 268 23.15 -19.75 -4.15
C ASP A 268 24.10 -19.43 -5.32
N ILE A 269 25.37 -19.23 -5.00
CA ILE A 269 26.48 -18.97 -5.93
C ILE A 269 27.62 -19.98 -5.76
N SER A 270 27.41 -21.08 -5.05
CA SER A 270 28.45 -22.07 -4.72
C SER A 270 29.17 -22.65 -5.95
N GLY A 271 28.47 -22.72 -7.09
CA GLY A 271 28.99 -23.18 -8.38
C GLY A 271 29.64 -22.10 -9.26
N LEU A 272 29.56 -20.83 -8.90
CA LEU A 272 30.08 -19.72 -9.71
C LEU A 272 31.56 -19.47 -9.46
N ARG A 273 32.30 -19.10 -10.51
CA ARG A 273 33.73 -18.72 -10.46
C ARG A 273 33.98 -17.56 -11.41
N GLY A 274 34.70 -16.54 -10.96
CA GLY A 274 35.01 -15.36 -11.77
C GLY A 274 34.15 -14.13 -11.44
N ASN A 275 34.01 -13.22 -12.41
CA ASN A 275 33.28 -11.97 -12.25
C ASN A 275 31.84 -12.11 -12.74
N TYR A 276 30.92 -11.55 -11.97
CA TYR A 276 29.49 -11.56 -12.28
C TYR A 276 28.88 -10.21 -11.98
N HIS A 277 27.72 -9.95 -12.58
CA HIS A 277 26.85 -8.84 -12.24
C HIS A 277 25.53 -9.40 -11.71
N VAL A 278 25.02 -8.81 -10.64
CA VAL A 278 23.63 -9.01 -10.22
C VAL A 278 22.82 -7.80 -10.65
N HIS A 279 21.64 -8.06 -11.19
CA HIS A 279 20.70 -7.07 -11.69
C HIS A 279 19.41 -7.13 -10.87
N VAL A 280 18.78 -5.99 -10.70
CA VAL A 280 17.53 -5.81 -9.96
C VAL A 280 16.62 -4.88 -10.77
N VAL A 281 15.47 -5.40 -11.16
CA VAL A 281 14.37 -4.61 -11.73
C VAL A 281 13.17 -4.72 -10.83
N VAL A 282 12.68 -3.58 -10.36
CA VAL A 282 11.50 -3.45 -9.51
C VAL A 282 10.27 -3.30 -10.40
N GLU A 283 9.24 -4.09 -10.12
CA GLU A 283 7.87 -3.85 -10.59
C GLU A 283 7.19 -2.95 -9.55
N ASP A 284 6.72 -1.78 -9.95
CA ASP A 284 6.10 -0.82 -9.04
C ASP A 284 4.61 -1.09 -8.80
N ILE A 285 4.00 -0.35 -7.86
CA ILE A 285 2.58 -0.52 -7.52
C ILE A 285 1.62 -0.22 -8.68
N PHE A 286 2.10 0.37 -9.78
CA PHE A 286 1.35 0.71 -10.99
C PHE A 286 1.67 -0.23 -12.17
N ASP A 287 2.34 -1.35 -11.91
CA ASP A 287 2.75 -2.37 -12.88
C ASP A 287 3.82 -1.89 -13.89
N HIS A 288 4.58 -0.84 -13.59
CA HIS A 288 5.72 -0.43 -14.41
C HIS A 288 7.03 -1.02 -13.89
N ASP A 289 7.92 -1.40 -14.81
CA ASP A 289 9.29 -1.76 -14.49
C ASP A 289 10.14 -0.50 -14.22
N SER A 290 11.04 -0.60 -13.25
CA SER A 290 12.07 0.41 -12.97
C SER A 290 13.18 0.42 -14.02
N ASN A 291 14.16 1.32 -13.84
CA ASN A 291 15.48 1.12 -14.42
C ASN A 291 16.12 -0.19 -13.92
N ASP A 292 17.09 -0.69 -14.68
CA ASP A 292 17.96 -1.78 -14.25
C ASP A 292 19.02 -1.24 -13.26
N GLY A 293 18.96 -1.70 -12.01
CA GLY A 293 19.99 -1.46 -11.01
C GLY A 293 20.90 -2.66 -10.92
N TYR A 294 22.21 -2.47 -10.89
CA TYR A 294 23.15 -3.59 -10.89
C TYR A 294 24.36 -3.35 -9.98
N ALA A 295 25.01 -4.45 -9.59
CA ALA A 295 26.26 -4.46 -8.85
C ALA A 295 27.16 -5.62 -9.30
N GLY A 296 28.45 -5.35 -9.47
CA GLY A 296 29.45 -6.38 -9.74
C GLY A 296 29.88 -7.11 -8.47
N PHE A 297 30.20 -8.40 -8.59
CA PHE A 297 30.79 -9.21 -7.52
C PHE A 297 31.72 -10.30 -8.09
N VAL A 298 32.56 -10.87 -7.21
CA VAL A 298 33.55 -11.88 -7.58
C VAL A 298 33.35 -13.13 -6.72
N CYS A 299 33.41 -14.30 -7.35
CA CYS A 299 33.30 -15.62 -6.72
C CYS A 299 34.60 -16.42 -6.81
#